data_AF-A0A9E5UYF6-F1
#
_entry.id   AF-A0A9E5UYF6-F1
#
_cell.length_a   1.000
_cell.length_b   1.000
_cell.length_c   1.000
_cell.angle_alpha   90.00
_cell.angle_beta   90.00
_cell.angle_gamma   90.00
#
_symmetry.space_group_name_H-M   'P 1'
#
loop_
_entity.id
_entity.type
_entity.pdbx_description
1 polymer ?
#
loop_
_entity_poly.entity_id
_entity_poly.type
_entity_poly.pdbx_seq_one_letter_code
_entity_poly.pdbx_strand_id
1 'polypeptide(L)'
;MLVSEYEEVTQNLSQEVRRIAQHLELNLEPDRYQEIASDYTISFQKRRVEKFREQLLKVPFTDGDRHIVDYYDEESLLHMNHINSGKVGRWQDELSTKEVAQIETKVHTWCEKNGYSPSTFLRV
;
A
#
# COMPACT_ATOMS: atom_id res chain seq x y z
N MET A 1 -9.82 16.73 8.07
CA MET A 1 -8.97 15.90 7.18
C MET A 1 -8.90 14.52 7.80
N LEU A 2 -9.33 13.49 7.08
CA LEU A 2 -9.11 12.10 7.51
C LEU A 2 -7.66 11.69 7.24
N VAL A 3 -7.01 11.07 8.22
CA VAL A 3 -5.68 10.50 8.11
C VAL A 3 -5.75 9.04 8.55
N SER A 4 -5.11 8.19 7.77
CA SER A 4 -5.16 6.73 7.93
C SER A 4 -3.74 6.16 7.92
N GLU A 5 -3.42 5.37 8.93
CA GLU A 5 -2.15 4.67 9.02
C GLU A 5 -2.25 3.35 8.26
N TYR A 6 -1.26 3.07 7.42
CA TYR A 6 -1.28 1.87 6.58
C TYR A 6 -1.38 0.58 7.42
N GLU A 7 -0.73 0.56 8.58
CA GLU A 7 -0.77 -0.52 9.55
C GLU A 7 -2.19 -0.79 10.04
N GLU A 8 -2.94 0.26 10.39
CA GLU A 8 -4.33 0.14 10.84
C GLU A 8 -5.24 -0.27 9.68
N VAL A 9 -5.05 0.32 8.50
CA VAL A 9 -5.81 -0.02 7.29
C VAL A 9 -5.67 -1.50 6.96
N THR A 10 -4.46 -2.05 7.03
CA THR A 10 -4.20 -3.45 6.69
C THR A 10 -4.70 -4.43 7.75
N GLN A 11 -4.78 -4.02 9.01
CA GLN A 11 -5.26 -4.87 10.11
C GLN A 11 -6.79 -4.85 10.24
N ASN A 12 -7.44 -3.72 9.95
CA ASN A 12 -8.87 -3.54 10.14
C ASN A 12 -9.53 -2.77 8.99
N LEU A 13 -9.40 -3.34 7.78
CA LEU A 13 -9.83 -2.69 6.55
C LEU A 13 -11.30 -2.29 6.55
N SER A 14 -12.21 -3.12 7.08
CA SER A 14 -13.65 -2.78 7.12
C SER A 14 -13.96 -1.60 8.03
N GLN A 15 -13.28 -1.50 9.18
CA GLN A 15 -13.37 -0.32 10.03
C GLN A 15 -12.82 0.92 9.33
N GLU A 16 -11.76 0.78 8.53
CA GLU A 16 -11.24 1.89 7.74
C GLU A 16 -12.21 2.34 6.64
N VAL A 17 -12.84 1.39 5.92
CA VAL A 17 -13.91 1.70 4.94
C VAL A 17 -15.02 2.49 5.61
N ARG A 18 -15.42 2.10 6.83
CA ARG A 18 -16.42 2.84 7.60
C ARG A 18 -15.96 4.26 7.93
N ARG A 19 -14.72 4.45 8.40
CA ARG A 19 -14.17 5.79 8.71
C ARG A 19 -14.17 6.70 7.48
N ILE A 20 -13.79 6.16 6.33
CA ILE A 20 -13.81 6.86 5.04
C ILE A 20 -15.24 7.24 4.66
N ALA A 21 -16.18 6.30 4.70
CA ALA A 21 -17.58 6.56 4.37
C ALA A 21 -18.19 7.66 5.26
N GLN A 22 -17.93 7.61 6.57
CA GLN A 22 -18.37 8.64 7.51
C GLN A 22 -17.75 10.01 7.20
N HIS A 23 -16.46 10.06 6.85
CA HIS A 23 -15.80 11.30 6.46
C HIS A 23 -16.37 11.91 5.19
N LEU A 24 -16.82 11.07 4.26
CA LEU A 24 -17.47 11.46 3.00
C LEU A 24 -18.99 11.65 3.14
N GLU A 25 -19.54 11.55 4.36
CA GLU A 25 -20.98 11.67 4.64
C GLU A 25 -21.85 10.67 3.85
N LEU A 26 -21.29 9.48 3.57
CA LEU A 26 -21.98 8.39 2.90
C LEU A 26 -22.71 7.51 3.92
N ASN A 27 -24.02 7.34 3.74
CA ASN A 27 -24.81 6.39 4.52
C ASN A 27 -24.80 5.02 3.83
N LEU A 28 -24.07 4.07 4.42
CA LEU A 28 -23.97 2.69 3.93
C LEU A 28 -24.51 1.74 4.99
N GLU A 29 -25.14 0.66 4.54
CA GLU A 29 -25.53 -0.43 5.43
C GLU A 29 -24.30 -1.10 6.06
N PRO A 30 -24.36 -1.56 7.32
CA PRO A 30 -23.22 -2.13 8.03
C PRO A 30 -22.47 -3.24 7.26
N ASP A 31 -23.20 -4.09 6.55
CA ASP A 31 -22.62 -5.22 5.80
C ASP A 31 -21.79 -4.75 4.59
N ARG A 32 -22.08 -3.56 4.04
CA ARG A 32 -21.36 -3.03 2.86
C ARG A 32 -19.92 -2.67 3.18
N TYR A 33 -19.61 -2.30 4.43
CA TYR A 33 -18.22 -2.05 4.83
C TYR A 33 -17.36 -3.31 4.72
N GLN A 34 -17.92 -4.45 5.13
CA GLN A 34 -17.23 -5.73 5.09
C GLN A 34 -17.09 -6.25 3.65
N GLU A 35 -18.14 -6.08 2.85
CA GLU A 35 -18.14 -6.44 1.42
C GLU A 35 -17.04 -5.68 0.67
N ILE A 36 -17.03 -4.34 0.76
CA ILE A 36 -16.00 -3.51 0.13
C ILE A 36 -14.62 -3.93 0.65
N ALA A 37 -14.42 -4.06 1.96
CA ALA A 37 -13.13 -4.47 2.51
C ALA A 37 -12.65 -5.82 1.94
N SER A 38 -13.56 -6.78 1.72
CA SER A 38 -13.20 -8.10 1.20
C SER A 38 -12.61 -8.05 -0.23
N ASP A 39 -13.06 -7.10 -1.05
CA ASP A 39 -12.57 -6.88 -2.42
C ASP A 39 -11.20 -6.21 -2.46
N TYR A 40 -10.82 -5.49 -1.40
CA TYR A 40 -9.59 -4.69 -1.35
C TYR A 40 -8.52 -5.25 -0.40
N THR A 41 -8.65 -6.49 0.05
CA THR A 41 -7.59 -7.17 0.81
C THR A 41 -6.32 -7.35 -0.03
N ILE A 42 -5.15 -7.37 0.62
CA ILE A 42 -3.85 -7.59 -0.06
C ILE A 42 -3.84 -8.90 -0.85
N SER A 43 -4.44 -9.96 -0.32
CA SER A 43 -4.54 -11.25 -1.02
C SER A 43 -5.41 -11.15 -2.27
N PHE A 44 -6.52 -10.40 -2.21
CA PHE A 44 -7.36 -10.15 -3.40
C PHE A 44 -6.61 -9.34 -4.45
N GLN A 45 -5.93 -8.26 -4.04
CA GLN A 45 -5.15 -7.44 -4.97
C GLN A 45 -3.99 -8.22 -5.61
N LYS A 46 -3.30 -9.10 -4.85
CA LYS A 46 -2.29 -10.01 -5.42
C LYS A 46 -2.87 -10.93 -6.51
N ARG A 47 -4.09 -11.43 -6.34
CA ARG A 47 -4.77 -12.22 -7.37
C ARG A 47 -5.09 -11.39 -8.62
N ARG A 48 -5.48 -10.12 -8.46
CA ARG A 48 -5.69 -9.20 -9.60
C ARG A 48 -4.38 -8.98 -10.37
N VAL A 49 -3.29 -8.73 -9.67
CA VAL A 49 -1.95 -8.60 -10.27
C VAL A 49 -1.56 -9.85 -11.05
N GLU A 50 -1.73 -11.05 -10.46
CA GLU A 50 -1.35 -12.29 -11.14
C GLU A 50 -2.23 -12.57 -12.37
N LYS A 51 -3.55 -12.35 -12.26
CA LYS A 51 -4.46 -12.45 -13.40
C LYS A 51 -4.04 -11.51 -14.54
N PHE A 52 -3.72 -10.26 -14.22
CA PHE A 52 -3.25 -9.29 -15.21
C PHE A 52 -1.93 -9.74 -15.84
N ARG A 53 -0.98 -10.23 -15.04
CA ARG A 53 0.29 -10.77 -15.52
C ARG A 53 0.09 -11.93 -16.50
N GLU A 54 -0.78 -12.89 -16.19
CA GLU A 54 -1.11 -14.00 -17.07
C GLU A 54 -1.73 -13.55 -18.39
N GLN A 55 -2.55 -12.50 -18.37
CA GLN A 55 -3.15 -11.92 -19.57
C GLN A 55 -2.09 -11.22 -20.42
N LEU A 56 -1.25 -10.40 -19.80
CA LEU A 56 -0.21 -9.64 -20.48
C LEU A 56 0.85 -10.54 -21.13
N LEU A 57 1.22 -11.66 -20.50
CA LEU A 57 2.15 -12.64 -21.07
C LEU A 57 1.61 -13.38 -22.30
N LYS A 58 0.30 -13.33 -22.57
CA LYS A 58 -0.32 -13.91 -23.77
C LYS A 58 -0.37 -12.93 -24.94
N VAL A 59 -0.08 -11.66 -24.71
CA VAL A 59 -0.06 -10.64 -25.76
C VAL A 59 1.30 -10.71 -26.46
N PRO A 60 1.35 -10.90 -27.80
CA PRO A 60 2.61 -10.85 -28.52
C PRO A 60 3.16 -9.43 -28.51
N PHE A 61 4.39 -9.27 -28.02
CA PHE A 61 5.11 -8.00 -28.09
C PHE A 61 5.79 -7.87 -29.45
N THR A 62 5.59 -6.73 -30.10
CA THR A 62 6.23 -6.32 -31.35
C THR A 62 7.35 -5.32 -31.07
N ASP A 63 8.34 -5.24 -31.97
CA ASP A 63 9.39 -4.23 -31.87
C ASP A 63 8.77 -2.83 -31.98
N GLY A 64 8.89 -2.05 -30.89
CA GLY A 64 8.29 -0.72 -30.76
C GLY A 64 7.24 -0.62 -29.65
N ASP A 65 6.82 -1.75 -29.07
CA ASP A 65 5.93 -1.74 -27.89
C ASP A 65 6.65 -1.15 -26.66
N ARG A 66 5.86 -0.49 -25.80
CA ARG A 66 6.35 0.01 -24.50
C ARG A 66 6.97 -1.13 -23.70
N HIS A 67 7.85 -0.81 -22.77
CA HIS A 67 8.40 -1.85 -21.90
C HIS A 67 7.24 -2.49 -21.12
N ILE A 68 7.32 -3.81 -20.89
CA ILE A 68 6.27 -4.57 -20.19
C ILE A 68 5.90 -3.97 -18.82
N VAL A 69 6.81 -3.21 -18.21
CA VAL A 69 6.64 -2.49 -16.94
C VAL A 69 5.70 -1.29 -17.03
N ASP A 70 5.47 -0.75 -18.24
CA ASP A 70 4.61 0.41 -18.47
C ASP A 70 3.12 0.03 -18.59
N TYR A 71 2.82 -1.27 -18.69
CA TYR A 71 1.44 -1.77 -18.78
C TYR A 71 0.83 -1.93 -17.39
N TYR A 72 -0.48 -1.66 -17.31
CA TYR A 72 -1.33 -1.89 -16.15
C TYR A 72 -2.70 -2.37 -16.58
N ASP A 73 -3.41 -2.99 -15.65
CA ASP A 73 -4.82 -3.35 -15.80
C ASP A 73 -5.68 -2.09 -15.67
N GLU A 74 -6.41 -1.68 -16.71
CA GLU A 74 -7.19 -0.42 -16.70
C GLU A 74 -8.32 -0.42 -15.65
N GLU A 75 -8.83 -1.60 -15.27
CA GLU A 75 -9.90 -1.72 -14.28
C GLU A 75 -9.38 -1.56 -12.84
N SER A 76 -8.31 -2.29 -12.48
CA SER A 76 -7.75 -2.25 -11.13
C SER A 76 -6.64 -1.20 -10.94
N LEU A 77 -6.10 -0.65 -12.03
CA LEU A 77 -4.95 0.25 -12.08
C LEU A 77 -3.65 -0.36 -11.53
N LEU A 78 -3.57 -1.71 -11.53
CA LEU A 78 -2.42 -2.44 -11.00
C LEU A 78 -1.43 -2.81 -12.10
N HIS A 79 -0.15 -2.58 -11.84
CA HIS A 79 0.96 -3.09 -12.63
C HIS A 79 1.39 -4.49 -12.15
N MET A 80 2.10 -5.24 -12.99
CA MET A 80 2.57 -6.60 -12.64
C MET A 80 3.48 -6.67 -11.41
N ASN A 81 4.19 -5.58 -11.09
CA ASN A 81 5.09 -5.47 -9.95
C ASN A 81 4.53 -4.58 -8.83
N HIS A 82 3.22 -4.30 -8.84
CA HIS A 82 2.61 -3.32 -7.93
C HIS A 82 2.65 -3.76 -6.46
N ILE A 83 2.53 -5.06 -6.20
CA ILE A 83 2.54 -5.60 -4.84
C ILE A 83 3.71 -6.58 -4.68
N ASN A 84 4.71 -6.18 -3.91
CA ASN A 84 5.81 -7.06 -3.54
C ASN A 84 5.40 -7.97 -2.36
N SER A 85 5.43 -7.47 -1.12
CA SER A 85 5.01 -8.24 0.06
C SER A 85 3.65 -7.83 0.61
N GLY A 86 3.41 -6.52 0.74
CA GLY A 86 2.31 -5.95 1.56
C GLY A 86 2.52 -6.16 3.06
N LYS A 87 3.73 -6.58 3.49
CA LYS A 87 4.05 -6.88 4.90
C LYS A 87 4.51 -5.59 5.60
N VAL A 88 3.83 -5.23 6.68
CA VAL A 88 4.25 -4.18 7.61
C VAL A 88 5.57 -4.56 8.30
N GLY A 89 6.47 -3.60 8.49
CA GLY A 89 7.69 -3.80 9.26
C GLY A 89 8.79 -4.62 8.57
N ARG A 90 8.69 -4.87 7.25
CA ARG A 90 9.68 -5.66 6.49
C ARG A 90 11.13 -5.18 6.67
N TRP A 91 11.32 -3.88 6.90
CA TRP A 91 12.61 -3.26 7.14
C TRP A 91 13.34 -3.83 8.37
N GLN A 92 12.62 -4.36 9.35
CA GLN A 92 13.22 -4.96 10.56
C GLN A 92 14.00 -6.23 10.24
N ASP A 93 13.56 -6.97 9.23
CA ASP A 93 14.18 -8.22 8.79
C ASP A 93 15.25 -8.01 7.72
N GLU A 94 15.18 -6.89 6.97
CA GLU A 94 15.99 -6.65 5.78
C GLU A 94 17.12 -5.65 5.97
N LEU A 95 17.00 -4.74 6.94
CA LEU A 95 18.04 -3.76 7.23
C LEU A 95 18.92 -4.25 8.37
N SER A 96 20.23 -4.09 8.20
CA SER A 96 21.17 -4.29 9.30
C SER A 96 20.97 -3.22 10.38
N THR A 97 21.34 -3.54 11.62
CA THR A 97 21.30 -2.58 12.74
C THR A 97 22.07 -1.30 12.43
N LYS A 98 23.15 -1.39 11.64
CA LYS A 98 23.93 -0.22 11.21
C LYS A 98 23.14 0.68 10.24
N GLU A 99 22.42 0.09 9.29
CA GLU A 99 21.59 0.84 8.35
C GLU A 99 20.41 1.50 9.06
N VAL A 100 19.76 0.78 9.98
CA VAL A 100 18.69 1.33 10.82
C VAL A 100 19.19 2.56 11.59
N ALA A 101 20.31 2.45 12.32
CA ALA A 101 20.87 3.57 13.08
C ALA A 101 21.22 4.79 12.19
N GLN A 102 21.73 4.54 10.98
CA GLN A 102 22.01 5.61 10.01
C GLN A 102 20.74 6.31 9.52
N ILE A 103 19.67 5.56 9.28
CA ILE A 103 18.38 6.11 8.87
C ILE A 103 17.76 6.91 10.02
N GLU A 104 17.73 6.34 11.23
CA GLU A 104 17.18 7.01 12.42
C GLU A 104 17.89 8.33 12.71
N THR A 105 19.22 8.36 12.61
CA THR A 105 20.01 9.59 12.75
C THR A 105 19.57 10.66 11.75
N LYS A 106 19.42 10.28 10.47
CA LYS A 106 18.98 11.21 9.41
C LYS A 106 17.56 11.71 9.63
N VAL A 107 16.65 10.82 10.04
CA VAL A 107 15.25 11.16 10.34
C VAL A 107 15.18 12.10 11.53
N HIS A 108 15.95 11.84 12.59
CA HIS A 108 16.01 12.70 13.77
C HIS A 108 16.44 14.13 13.41
N THR A 109 17.56 14.28 12.70
CA THR A 109 18.04 15.59 12.23
C THR A 109 17.01 16.31 11.36
N TRP A 110 16.35 15.57 10.47
CA TRP A 110 15.28 16.14 9.64
C TRP A 110 14.08 16.60 10.48
N CYS A 111 13.68 15.84 11.50
CA CYS A 111 12.58 16.19 12.40
C CYS A 111 12.88 17.47 13.17
N GLU A 112 14.06 17.57 13.79
CA GLU A 112 14.50 18.76 14.52
C GLU A 112 14.49 20.02 13.63
N LYS A 113 15.01 19.88 12.40
CA LYS A 113 15.06 20.98 11.43
C LYS A 113 13.67 21.48 11.00
N ASN A 114 12.67 20.60 10.99
CA ASN A 114 11.33 20.91 10.49
C ASN A 114 10.29 21.05 11.61
N GLY A 115 10.70 21.01 12.89
CA GLY A 115 9.79 21.16 14.03
C GLY A 115 8.87 19.96 14.26
N TYR A 116 9.25 18.77 13.79
CA TYR A 116 8.53 17.53 14.06
C TYR A 116 9.15 16.80 15.27
N SER A 117 8.31 16.09 16.04
CA SER A 117 8.82 15.16 17.04
C SER A 117 9.40 13.91 16.36
N PRO A 118 10.61 13.45 16.72
CA PRO A 118 11.14 12.18 16.22
C PRO A 118 10.23 10.99 16.51
N SER A 119 9.50 11.00 17.62
CA SER A 119 8.53 9.93 17.99
C SER A 119 7.37 9.80 17.01
N THR A 120 7.15 10.78 16.14
CA THR A 120 6.16 10.70 15.05
C THR A 120 6.56 9.64 14.01
N PHE A 121 7.87 9.44 13.79
CA PHE A 121 8.38 8.57 12.73
C PHE A 121 9.21 7.39 13.27
N LEU A 122 9.86 7.60 14.41
CA LEU A 122 10.70 6.61 15.06
C LEU A 122 9.92 5.99 16.22
N ARG A 123 9.67 4.68 16.10
CA ARG A 123 9.13 3.88 17.20
C ARG A 123 10.30 3.54 18.12
N VAL A 124 10.55 4.43 19.09
CA VAL A 124 11.55 4.26 20.15
C VAL A 124 11.18 3.10 21.07
#